data_AF-W4KA38-F1
#
_entry.id   AF-W4KA38-F1
#
_cell.length_a   1.000
_cell.length_b   1.000
_cell.length_c   1.000
_cell.angle_alpha   90.00
_cell.angle_beta   90.00
_cell.angle_gamma   90.00
#
_symmetry.space_group_name_H-M   'P 1'
#
loop_
_entity.id
_entity.type
_entity.pdbx_description
1 polymer ?
#
loop_
_entity_poly.entity_id
_entity_poly.type
_entity_poly.pdbx_seq_one_letter_code
_entity_poly.pdbx_strand_id
1 'polypeptide(L)'
;LTLQWVLGHIDIIGNKRSDKEVKAAVRGLTSMDTVLPKAIRGHLPFSWLAARQRFKDGLKKCWKKLMEQSPRWQKLQRIDPTAPSNRFRKITSSL
;
A
#
# COMPACT_ATOMS: atom_id res chain seq x y z
N LEU A 1 -17.54 29.58 -7.58
CA LEU A 1 -17.00 28.27 -7.15
C LEU A 1 -15.95 28.54 -6.09
N THR A 2 -16.10 27.95 -4.91
CA THR A 2 -15.18 28.16 -3.79
C THR A 2 -14.49 26.83 -3.51
N LEU A 3 -13.17 26.78 -3.70
CA LEU A 3 -12.36 25.59 -3.42
C LEU A 3 -11.83 25.69 -1.99
N GLN A 4 -12.07 24.67 -1.18
CA GLN A 4 -11.55 24.59 0.18
C GLN A 4 -10.71 23.33 0.33
N TRP A 5 -9.48 23.50 0.80
CA TRP A 5 -8.64 22.39 1.19
C TRP A 5 -9.09 21.87 2.55
N VAL A 6 -9.26 20.56 2.65
CA VAL A 6 -9.68 19.92 3.88
C VAL A 6 -8.71 18.82 4.27
N LEU A 7 -8.47 18.66 5.57
CA LEU A 7 -7.63 17.57 6.07
C LEU A 7 -8.28 16.22 5.80
N GLY A 8 -7.53 15.34 5.12
CA GLY A 8 -8.03 14.02 4.71
C GLY A 8 -8.36 13.06 5.86
N HIS A 9 -7.79 13.26 7.05
CA HIS A 9 -8.04 12.41 8.23
C HIS A 9 -9.09 13.00 9.20
N ILE A 10 -9.74 14.12 8.83
CA ILE A 10 -10.89 14.60 9.59
C ILE A 10 -12.13 13.87 9.09
N ASP A 11 -12.99 13.47 10.03
CA ASP A 11 -14.17 12.65 9.82
C ASP A 11 -15.33 13.36 9.09
N ILE A 12 -15.01 14.13 8.05
CA ILE A 12 -15.99 14.80 7.23
C ILE A 12 -16.70 13.77 6.38
N ILE A 13 -18.02 13.67 6.59
CA ILE A 13 -18.90 12.68 5.96
C ILE A 13 -18.76 12.72 4.44
N GLY A 14 -18.68 13.92 3.84
CA GLY A 14 -18.47 14.10 2.40
C GLY A 14 -17.16 13.50 1.89
N ASN A 15 -16.05 13.76 2.58
CA ASN A 15 -14.74 13.21 2.23
C ASN A 15 -14.73 11.68 2.39
N LYS A 16 -15.30 11.15 3.47
CA LYS A 16 -15.43 9.71 3.71
C LYS A 16 -16.23 8.99 2.63
N ARG A 17 -17.35 9.59 2.17
CA ARG A 17 -18.16 9.04 1.08
C ARG A 17 -17.38 9.02 -0.22
N SER A 18 -16.72 10.13 -0.56
CA SER A 18 -15.84 10.22 -1.73
C SER A 18 -14.75 9.14 -1.70
N ASP A 19 -14.05 8.98 -0.57
CA ASP A 19 -13.03 7.95 -0.37
C ASP A 19 -13.57 6.52 -0.56
N LYS A 20 -14.80 6.26 -0.10
CA LYS A 20 -15.45 4.97 -0.27
C LYS A 20 -15.73 4.67 -1.75
N GLU A 21 -16.23 5.64 -2.49
CA GLU A 21 -16.49 5.51 -3.94
C GLU A 21 -15.18 5.32 -4.71
N VAL A 22 -14.12 6.06 -4.37
CA VAL A 22 -12.80 5.88 -4.99
C VAL A 22 -12.27 4.46 -4.73
N LYS A 23 -12.39 3.95 -3.50
CA LYS A 23 -12.00 2.57 -3.17
C LYS A 23 -12.82 1.53 -3.93
N ALA A 24 -14.11 1.78 -4.18
CA ALA A 24 -14.98 0.91 -4.98
C ALA A 24 -14.57 0.93 -6.47
N ALA A 25 -14.35 2.13 -7.02
CA ALA A 25 -13.91 2.32 -8.40
C ALA A 25 -12.56 1.66 -8.68
N VAL A 26 -11.60 1.74 -7.74
CA VAL A 26 -10.31 1.04 -7.84
C VAL A 26 -10.48 -0.49 -7.86
N ARG A 27 -11.56 -1.03 -7.29
CA ARG A 27 -11.89 -2.46 -7.34
C ARG A 27 -12.68 -2.84 -8.61
N GLY A 28 -12.90 -1.90 -9.53
CA GLY A 28 -13.67 -2.11 -10.76
C GLY A 28 -15.18 -1.92 -10.59
N LEU A 29 -15.64 -1.48 -9.42
CA LEU A 29 -17.04 -1.13 -9.19
C LEU A 29 -17.23 0.34 -9.56
N THR A 30 -17.49 0.60 -10.84
CA THR A 30 -17.66 1.95 -11.39
C THR A 30 -19.07 2.15 -11.92
N SER A 31 -19.55 3.39 -11.85
CA SER A 31 -20.76 3.81 -12.55
C SER A 31 -20.58 3.73 -14.07
N MET A 32 -21.69 3.82 -14.81
CA MET A 32 -21.64 3.87 -16.28
C MET A 32 -20.86 5.12 -16.75
N ASP A 33 -20.08 4.99 -17.83
CA ASP A 33 -19.29 6.10 -18.38
C ASP A 33 -20.14 7.33 -18.74
N THR A 34 -21.42 7.14 -19.08
CA THR A 34 -22.35 8.23 -19.44
C THR A 34 -22.60 9.20 -18.28
N VAL A 35 -22.60 8.70 -17.04
CA VAL A 35 -22.78 9.51 -15.82
C VAL A 35 -21.47 10.03 -15.23
N LEU A 36 -20.33 9.54 -15.71
CA LEU A 36 -19.01 10.03 -15.31
C LEU A 36 -18.62 11.29 -16.11
N PRO A 37 -17.95 12.26 -15.47
CA PRO A 37 -17.25 13.33 -16.17
C PRO A 37 -16.27 12.77 -17.21
N LYS A 38 -16.20 13.37 -18.41
CA LYS A 38 -15.35 12.90 -19.52
C LYS A 38 -13.90 12.62 -19.12
N ALA A 39 -13.36 13.40 -18.19
CA ALA A 39 -11.97 13.29 -17.73
C ALA A 39 -11.67 11.99 -16.95
N ILE A 40 -12.68 11.32 -16.41
CA ILE A 40 -12.54 10.09 -15.60
C ILE A 40 -13.31 8.90 -16.17
N ARG A 41 -13.70 8.96 -17.45
CA ARG A 41 -14.28 7.83 -18.18
C ARG A 41 -13.19 6.83 -18.55
N GLY A 42 -13.53 5.54 -18.55
CA GLY A 42 -12.58 4.46 -18.87
C GLY A 42 -11.65 4.08 -17.73
N HIS A 43 -10.59 3.33 -18.05
CA HIS A 43 -9.71 2.75 -17.04
C HIS A 43 -8.79 3.81 -16.41
N LEU A 44 -8.79 3.89 -15.08
CA LEU A 44 -7.88 4.75 -14.34
C LEU A 44 -6.42 4.32 -14.57
N PRO A 45 -5.48 5.25 -14.76
CA PRO A 45 -4.09 4.90 -14.93
C PRO A 45 -3.56 4.14 -13.70
N PHE A 46 -2.64 3.21 -13.92
CA PHE A 46 -1.98 2.51 -12.82
C PHE A 46 -1.26 3.51 -11.92
N SER A 47 -1.56 3.48 -10.63
CA SER A 47 -0.85 4.29 -9.65
C SER A 47 0.61 3.87 -9.56
N TRP A 48 1.51 4.81 -9.80
CA TRP A 48 2.96 4.63 -9.60
C TRP A 48 3.28 4.08 -8.20
N LEU A 49 2.59 4.58 -7.18
CA LEU A 49 2.77 4.13 -5.79
C LEU A 49 2.34 2.67 -5.63
N ALA A 50 1.22 2.26 -6.25
CA ALA A 50 0.76 0.88 -6.22
C ALA A 50 1.74 -0.06 -6.94
N ALA A 51 2.26 0.35 -8.10
CA ALA A 51 3.29 -0.41 -8.83
C ALA A 51 4.57 -0.58 -7.99
N ARG A 52 5.05 0.51 -7.39
CA ARG A 52 6.21 0.51 -6.48
C ARG A 52 5.98 -0.40 -5.27
N GLN A 53 4.79 -0.37 -4.68
CA GLN A 53 4.44 -1.22 -3.54
C GLN A 53 4.46 -2.70 -3.93
N ARG A 54 3.85 -3.06 -5.05
CA ARG A 54 3.86 -4.43 -5.59
C ARG A 54 5.28 -4.93 -5.83
N PHE A 55 6.13 -4.10 -6.42
CA PHE A 55 7.55 -4.43 -6.63
C PHE A 55 8.29 -4.68 -5.30
N LYS A 56 8.13 -3.77 -4.32
CA LYS A 56 8.72 -3.93 -2.99
C LYS A 56 8.25 -5.21 -2.29
N ASP A 57 6.98 -5.56 -2.40
CA ASP A 57 6.45 -6.77 -1.79
C ASP A 57 6.97 -8.05 -2.48
N GLY A 58 7.19 -7.99 -3.79
CA GLY A 58 7.92 -9.03 -4.53
C GLY A 58 9.36 -9.19 -4.00
N LEU A 59 10.09 -8.08 -3.86
CA LEU A 59 11.44 -8.11 -3.28
C LEU A 59 11.46 -8.73 -1.89
N LYS A 60 10.55 -8.32 -0.98
CA LYS A 60 10.47 -8.90 0.37
C LYS A 60 10.31 -10.43 0.35
N LYS A 61 9.50 -10.96 -0.58
CA LYS A 61 9.32 -12.41 -0.74
C LYS A 61 10.61 -13.09 -1.20
N CYS A 62 11.31 -12.51 -2.17
CA CYS A 62 12.60 -13.04 -2.65
C CYS A 62 13.65 -13.01 -1.52
N TRP A 63 13.76 -11.89 -0.81
CA TRP A 63 14.66 -11.74 0.33
C TRP A 63 14.37 -12.76 1.43
N LYS A 64 13.09 -12.99 1.76
CA LYS A 64 12.70 -14.01 2.74
C LYS A 64 13.19 -15.40 2.33
N LYS A 65 12.96 -15.80 1.07
CA LYS A 65 13.43 -17.10 0.55
C LYS A 65 14.95 -17.23 0.61
N LEU A 66 15.68 -16.19 0.18
CA LEU A 66 17.14 -16.19 0.23
C LEU A 66 17.67 -16.28 1.66
N MET A 67 17.03 -15.59 2.61
CA MET A 67 17.40 -15.69 4.01
C MET A 67 17.12 -17.09 4.57
N GLU A 68 15.97 -17.68 4.27
CA GLU A 68 15.60 -19.04 4.71
C GLU A 68 16.57 -20.11 4.21
N GLN A 69 17.14 -19.94 3.01
CA GLN A 69 18.13 -20.84 2.43
C GLN A 69 19.54 -20.67 3.02
N SER A 70 19.80 -19.57 3.73
CA SER A 70 21.11 -19.31 4.33
C SER A 70 21.34 -20.22 5.54
N PRO A 71 22.55 -20.79 5.71
CA PRO A 71 22.92 -21.52 6.93
C PRO A 71 22.73 -20.69 8.22
N ARG A 72 22.75 -19.35 8.09
CA ARG A 72 22.57 -18.41 9.20
C ARG A 72 21.11 -18.31 9.66
N TRP A 73 20.15 -18.76 8.86
CA TRP A 73 18.72 -18.69 9.18
C TRP A 73 18.36 -19.36 10.49
N GLN A 74 18.84 -20.58 10.70
CA GLN A 74 18.54 -21.35 11.91
C GLN A 74 19.04 -20.64 13.17
N LYS A 75 20.23 -20.03 13.10
CA LYS A 75 20.79 -19.23 14.21
C LYS A 75 19.97 -17.96 14.43
N LEU A 76 19.59 -17.27 13.35
CA LEU A 76 18.79 -16.06 13.42
C LEU A 76 17.41 -16.32 14.01
N GLN A 77 16.74 -17.41 13.62
CA GLN A 77 15.43 -17.81 14.13
C GLN A 77 15.44 -18.11 15.64
N ARG A 78 16.56 -18.59 16.19
CA ARG A 78 16.71 -18.76 17.65
C ARG A 78 16.77 -17.44 18.41
N ILE A 79 17.25 -16.37 17.77
CA ILE A 79 17.40 -15.04 18.38
C ILE A 79 16.14 -14.20 18.15
N ASP A 80 15.63 -14.20 16.92
CA ASP A 80 14.40 -13.53 16.52
C ASP A 80 13.51 -14.49 15.70
N PRO A 81 12.56 -15.18 16.36
CA PRO A 81 11.60 -16.04 15.67
C PRO A 81 10.72 -15.29 14.66
N THR A 82 10.62 -13.95 14.78
CA THR A 82 9.85 -13.12 13.84
C THR A 82 10.64 -12.74 12.59
N ALA A 83 11.93 -13.13 12.51
CA ALA A 83 12.77 -12.85 11.37
C ALA A 83 12.21 -13.46 10.06
N PRO A 84 12.44 -12.82 8.88
CA PRO A 84 13.02 -11.50 8.71
C PRO A 84 12.00 -10.41 9.12
N SER A 85 12.29 -9.72 10.22
CA SER A 85 11.46 -8.65 10.78
C SER A 85 12.23 -7.32 10.69
N ASN A 86 11.50 -6.21 10.71
CA ASN A 86 12.13 -4.89 10.88
C ASN A 86 12.55 -4.62 12.34
N ARG A 87 12.28 -5.54 13.28
CA ARG A 87 12.50 -5.32 14.72
C ARG A 87 13.97 -5.16 15.03
N PHE A 88 14.80 -6.09 14.57
CA PHE A 88 16.25 -6.02 14.75
C PHE A 88 16.81 -4.71 14.18
N ARG A 89 16.46 -4.36 12.93
CA ARG A 89 16.88 -3.11 12.29
C ARG A 89 16.50 -1.87 13.08
N LYS A 90 15.30 -1.83 13.68
CA LYS A 90 14.83 -0.71 14.50
C LYS A 90 15.63 -0.58 15.81
N ILE A 91 15.94 -1.70 16.46
CA ILE A 91 16.74 -1.73 17.70
C ILE A 91 18.17 -1.26 17.41
N THR A 92 18.76 -1.70 16.30
CA THR A 92 20.13 -1.32 15.95
C THR A 92 20.24 0.13 15.44
N SER A 93 19.18 0.70 14.87
CA SER A 93 19.21 2.11 14.40
C SER A 93 19.25 3.15 15.52
N SER A 94 19.03 2.75 16.77
CA SER A 94 19.08 3.62 17.95
C SER A 94 20.33 3.42 18.82
N LEU A 95 21.25 2.56 18.38
CA LEU A 95 22.59 2.38 18.96
C LEU A 95 23.58 3.26 18.20
#